data_AF-A0AAP0QKL6-F1
#
_entry.id   AF-A0AAP0QKL6-F1
#
_cell.length_a   1.000
_cell.length_b   1.000
_cell.length_c   1.000
_cell.angle_alpha   90.00
_cell.angle_beta   90.00
_cell.angle_gamma   90.00
#
_symmetry.space_group_name_H-M   'P 1'
#
loop_
_entity.id
_entity.type
_entity.pdbx_description
1 polymer ?
#
loop_
_entity_poly.entity_id
_entity_poly.type
_entity_poly.pdbx_seq_one_letter_code
_entity_poly.pdbx_strand_id
1 'polypeptide(L)'
;MAKSMKLVAVVATALCFTSLLSFALAAKDPKTVEGLVYCDSCRVKYKTELSDYIAGATVALECKESEGGEVVYSREVVSDQSGTYKIPIEGCHAKLCQVRLVKSPKPECSEIVADGLSSARIDLTPSVGSDPELIRYANDLGFMKKESLPECAKVLEEMFIHG
;
A
#
# COMPACT_ATOMS: atom_id res chain seq x y z
N MET A 1 -2.76 -55.28 -33.91
CA MET A 1 -1.63 -54.33 -33.84
C MET A 1 -1.94 -52.96 -34.43
N ALA A 2 -2.43 -52.84 -35.67
CA ALA A 2 -2.66 -51.52 -36.30
C ALA A 2 -3.73 -50.63 -35.62
N LYS A 3 -4.79 -51.21 -35.05
CA LYS A 3 -5.81 -50.45 -34.29
C LYS A 3 -5.27 -49.92 -32.95
N SER A 4 -4.43 -50.71 -32.30
CA SER A 4 -3.75 -50.37 -31.04
C SER A 4 -2.78 -49.19 -31.24
N MET A 5 -2.03 -49.19 -32.35
CA MET A 5 -1.07 -48.13 -32.70
C MET A 5 -1.76 -46.78 -32.98
N LYS A 6 -2.92 -46.80 -33.65
CA LYS A 6 -3.72 -45.59 -33.92
C LYS A 6 -4.29 -44.99 -32.64
N LEU A 7 -4.74 -45.84 -31.70
CA LEU A 7 -5.26 -45.38 -30.41
C LEU A 7 -4.14 -44.73 -29.57
N VAL A 8 -2.94 -45.32 -29.55
CA VAL A 8 -1.77 -44.75 -28.86
C VAL A 8 -1.36 -43.40 -29.46
N ALA A 9 -1.36 -43.27 -30.79
CA ALA A 9 -1.02 -42.01 -31.45
C ALA A 9 -2.04 -40.88 -31.16
N VAL A 10 -3.34 -41.20 -31.11
CA VAL A 10 -4.40 -40.25 -30.77
C VAL A 10 -4.35 -39.84 -29.30
N VAL A 11 -4.10 -40.79 -28.39
CA VAL A 11 -3.94 -40.51 -26.96
C VAL A 11 -2.69 -39.66 -26.71
N ALA A 12 -1.56 -39.99 -27.34
CA ALA A 12 -0.32 -39.21 -27.23
C ALA A 12 -0.48 -37.78 -27.76
N THR A 13 -1.19 -37.57 -28.87
CA THR A 13 -1.47 -36.22 -29.37
C THR A 13 -2.39 -35.44 -28.45
N ALA A 14 -3.46 -36.05 -27.92
CA ALA A 14 -4.34 -35.41 -26.96
C ALA A 14 -3.63 -35.00 -25.66
N LEU A 15 -2.74 -35.84 -25.14
CA LEU A 15 -1.89 -35.54 -23.96
C LEU A 15 -0.84 -34.45 -24.23
N CYS A 16 -0.34 -34.32 -25.47
CA CYS A 16 0.55 -33.22 -25.86
C CYS A 16 -0.17 -31.88 -26.01
N PHE A 17 -1.48 -31.86 -26.31
CA PHE A 17 -2.24 -30.61 -26.37
C PHE A 17 -2.72 -30.15 -24.98
N THR A 18 -2.93 -31.07 -24.02
CA THR A 18 -3.29 -30.69 -22.65
C THR A 18 -2.11 -30.12 -21.85
N SER A 19 -0.86 -30.48 -22.17
CA SER A 19 0.33 -29.89 -21.54
C SER A 19 0.60 -28.44 -21.97
N LEU A 20 -0.01 -27.98 -23.07
CA LEU A 20 0.09 -26.59 -23.55
C LEU A 20 -0.91 -25.65 -22.85
N LEU A 21 -1.86 -26.18 -22.07
CA LEU A 21 -2.86 -25.38 -21.34
C LEU A 21 -2.38 -24.89 -19.97
N SER A 22 -1.09 -25.05 -19.65
CA SER A 22 -0.46 -24.36 -18.52
C SER A 22 -0.28 -22.88 -18.88
N PHE A 23 -1.37 -22.11 -18.82
CA PHE A 23 -1.29 -20.65 -18.75
C PHE A 23 -0.46 -20.32 -17.51
N ALA A 24 0.79 -19.92 -17.73
CA ALA A 24 1.67 -19.48 -16.69
C ALA A 24 1.00 -18.32 -15.95
N LEU A 25 0.55 -18.58 -14.73
CA LEU A 25 0.25 -17.55 -13.75
C LEU A 25 1.58 -16.87 -13.39
N ALA A 26 2.06 -15.99 -14.27
CA ALA A 26 3.25 -15.19 -14.00
C ALA A 26 2.90 -14.18 -12.91
N ALA A 27 3.69 -14.16 -11.84
CA ALA A 27 3.63 -13.10 -10.84
C ALA A 27 3.93 -11.76 -11.53
N LYS A 28 3.17 -10.73 -11.17
CA LYS A 28 3.35 -9.37 -11.71
C LYS A 28 3.83 -8.45 -10.61
N ASP A 29 4.77 -7.58 -10.97
CA ASP A 29 5.22 -6.50 -10.10
C ASP A 29 4.06 -5.53 -9.82
N PRO A 30 3.94 -5.01 -8.59
CA PRO A 30 3.02 -3.92 -8.31
C PRO A 30 3.42 -2.67 -9.08
N LYS A 31 2.41 -1.89 -9.52
CA LYS A 31 2.59 -0.66 -10.31
C LYS A 31 2.31 0.61 -9.53
N THR A 32 1.49 0.53 -8.50
CA THR A 32 1.04 1.71 -7.75
C THR A 32 0.98 1.40 -6.27
N VAL A 33 1.45 2.32 -5.43
CA VAL A 33 1.14 2.34 -4.00
C VAL A 33 0.03 3.35 -3.76
N GLU A 34 -1.02 2.96 -3.06
CA GLU A 34 -2.16 3.81 -2.72
C GLU A 34 -2.38 3.84 -1.21
N GLY A 35 -2.81 4.98 -0.69
CA GLY A 35 -3.17 5.11 0.72
C GLY A 35 -3.81 6.45 1.01
N LEU A 36 -4.14 6.69 2.28
CA LEU A 36 -4.80 7.91 2.73
C LEU A 36 -3.91 8.70 3.68
N VAL A 37 -4.07 10.02 3.65
CA VAL A 37 -3.54 10.92 4.68
C VAL A 37 -4.70 11.52 5.46
N TYR A 38 -4.61 11.45 6.79
CA TYR A 38 -5.62 12.02 7.69
C TYR A 38 -4.99 12.92 8.76
N CYS A 39 -5.85 13.69 9.40
CA CYS A 39 -5.54 14.48 10.57
C CYS A 39 -5.98 13.72 11.83
N ASP A 40 -5.03 13.39 12.68
CA ASP A 40 -5.29 12.92 14.04
C ASP A 40 -5.66 14.13 14.93
N SER A 41 -6.96 14.42 14.92
CA SER A 41 -7.57 15.50 15.71
C SER A 41 -7.49 15.27 17.22
N CYS A 42 -7.24 14.05 17.67
CA CYS A 42 -7.22 13.69 19.09
C CYS A 42 -5.84 13.42 19.64
N ARG A 43 -4.81 13.42 18.79
CA ARG A 43 -3.42 13.14 19.16
C ARG A 43 -3.23 11.75 19.77
N VAL A 44 -4.03 10.79 19.33
CA VAL A 44 -4.06 9.41 19.85
C VAL A 44 -3.36 8.39 18.95
N LYS A 45 -2.80 8.83 17.82
CA LYS A 45 -1.97 8.03 16.90
C LYS A 45 -2.73 6.96 16.11
N TYR A 46 -4.05 7.06 16.04
CA TYR A 46 -4.87 6.24 15.17
C TYR A 46 -6.07 7.06 14.68
N LYS A 47 -6.67 6.61 13.58
CA LYS A 47 -7.83 7.27 12.99
C LYS A 47 -9.05 7.11 13.91
N THR A 48 -9.73 8.21 14.19
CA THR A 48 -10.99 8.26 14.95
C THR A 48 -12.10 8.82 14.08
N GLU A 49 -13.34 8.86 14.57
CA GLU A 49 -14.44 9.52 13.87
C GLU A 49 -14.26 11.04 13.75
N LEU A 50 -13.40 11.64 14.57
CA LEU A 50 -13.02 13.06 14.49
C LEU A 50 -11.87 13.33 13.53
N SER A 51 -11.33 12.30 12.86
CA SER A 51 -10.25 12.45 11.90
C SER A 51 -10.76 12.89 10.55
N ASP A 52 -10.16 13.97 10.03
CA ASP A 52 -10.43 14.47 8.68
C ASP A 52 -9.36 14.03 7.71
N TYR A 53 -9.73 13.67 6.48
CA TYR A 53 -8.76 13.47 5.42
C TYR A 53 -8.08 14.80 5.01
N ILE A 54 -6.81 14.72 4.61
CA ILE A 54 -6.00 15.88 4.26
C ILE A 54 -5.73 15.88 2.77
N ALA A 55 -6.45 16.74 2.04
CA ALA A 55 -6.12 17.08 0.67
C ALA A 55 -4.85 17.92 0.59
N GLY A 56 -3.99 17.68 -0.40
CA GLY A 56 -2.78 18.46 -0.62
C GLY A 56 -1.58 18.07 0.27
N ALA A 57 -1.65 16.94 0.99
CA ALA A 57 -0.55 16.43 1.79
C ALA A 57 0.54 15.80 0.92
N THR A 58 1.79 16.11 1.20
CA THR A 58 2.95 15.50 0.55
C THR A 58 3.39 14.26 1.30
N VAL A 59 3.52 13.16 0.56
CA VAL A 59 4.06 11.88 1.05
C VAL A 59 5.17 11.39 0.12
N ALA A 60 6.10 10.58 0.64
CA ALA A 60 7.21 10.01 -0.12
C ALA A 60 7.23 8.49 -0.01
N LEU A 61 7.29 7.78 -1.14
CA LEU A 61 7.73 6.38 -1.15
C LEU A 61 9.26 6.37 -1.12
N GLU A 62 9.85 5.71 -0.12
CA GLU A 62 11.28 5.50 -0.01
C GLU A 62 11.61 4.01 0.00
N CYS A 63 12.56 3.59 -0.84
CA CYS A 63 13.08 2.23 -0.87
C CYS A 63 14.54 2.20 -0.40
N LYS A 64 14.91 1.17 0.36
CA LYS A 64 16.26 0.87 0.85
C LYS A 64 16.64 -0.58 0.55
N GLU A 65 17.93 -0.82 0.34
CA GLU A 65 18.46 -2.18 0.14
C GLU A 65 18.46 -3.02 1.43
N SER A 66 18.64 -2.37 2.59
CA SER A 66 18.70 -3.01 3.90
C SER A 66 18.23 -2.09 5.01
N GLU A 67 17.86 -2.66 6.17
CA GLU A 67 17.48 -1.89 7.35
C GLU A 67 18.66 -1.01 7.79
N GLY A 68 18.40 0.27 8.04
CA GLY A 68 19.44 1.26 8.35
C GLY A 68 20.29 1.72 7.15
N GLY A 69 20.10 1.14 5.97
CA GLY A 69 20.80 1.56 4.75
C GLY A 69 20.35 2.92 4.20
N GLU A 70 21.06 3.37 3.17
CA GLU A 70 20.73 4.58 2.41
C GLU A 70 19.49 4.37 1.53
N VAL A 71 18.77 5.47 1.27
CA VAL A 71 17.62 5.48 0.36
C VAL A 71 18.13 5.39 -1.07
N VAL A 72 17.74 4.34 -1.79
CA VAL A 72 18.13 4.09 -3.20
C VAL A 72 17.06 4.53 -4.19
N TYR A 73 15.84 4.75 -3.72
CA TYR A 73 14.72 5.26 -4.50
C TYR A 73 13.85 6.14 -3.62
N SER A 74 13.45 7.31 -4.13
CA SER A 74 12.49 8.19 -3.48
C SER A 74 11.58 8.85 -4.50
N ARG A 75 10.28 8.90 -4.21
CA ARG A 75 9.30 9.61 -5.03
C ARG A 75 8.25 10.27 -4.15
N GLU A 76 8.09 11.58 -4.32
CA GLU A 76 7.05 12.36 -3.66
C GLU A 76 5.80 12.51 -4.54
N VAL A 77 4.64 12.47 -3.90
CA VAL A 77 3.35 12.83 -4.50
C VAL A 77 2.52 13.64 -3.52
N VAL A 78 1.44 14.21 -4.04
CA VAL A 78 0.48 15.00 -3.26
C VAL A 78 -0.86 14.27 -3.23
N SER A 79 -1.52 14.23 -2.07
CA SER A 79 -2.85 13.65 -1.93
C SER A 79 -3.92 14.51 -2.63
N ASP A 80 -4.93 13.84 -3.18
CA ASP A 80 -6.07 14.45 -3.84
C ASP A 80 -7.10 15.02 -2.85
N GLN A 81 -8.26 15.48 -3.35
CA GLN A 81 -9.31 16.09 -2.53
C GLN A 81 -9.90 15.16 -1.46
N SER A 82 -9.82 13.85 -1.65
CA SER A 82 -10.25 12.85 -0.66
C SER A 82 -9.17 12.51 0.36
N GLY A 83 -7.97 13.09 0.23
CA GLY A 83 -6.78 12.72 0.99
C GLY A 83 -6.10 11.44 0.51
N THR A 84 -6.53 10.89 -0.63
CA THR A 84 -5.92 9.72 -1.26
C THR A 84 -4.65 10.12 -1.99
N TYR A 85 -3.56 9.35 -1.83
CA TYR A 85 -2.36 9.47 -2.65
C TYR A 85 -2.17 8.22 -3.49
N LYS A 86 -1.61 8.40 -4.69
CA LYS A 86 -1.23 7.30 -5.59
C LYS A 86 0.19 7.53 -6.09
N ILE A 87 1.10 6.59 -5.80
CA ILE A 87 2.52 6.67 -6.16
C ILE A 87 2.82 5.60 -7.22
N PRO A 88 3.12 5.98 -8.47
CA PRO A 88 3.61 5.04 -9.46
C PRO A 88 4.98 4.48 -9.07
N ILE A 89 5.12 3.16 -9.16
CA ILE A 89 6.36 2.42 -8.89
C ILE A 89 7.11 2.29 -10.21
N GLU A 90 8.18 3.07 -10.38
CA GLU A 90 9.01 3.05 -11.59
C GLU A 90 10.46 2.78 -11.20
N GLY A 91 11.00 1.60 -11.50
CA GLY A 91 12.40 1.28 -11.27
C GLY A 91 12.83 1.04 -9.81
N CYS A 92 11.89 0.89 -8.85
CA CYS A 92 12.23 0.43 -7.50
C CYS A 92 12.31 -1.11 -7.48
N HIS A 93 13.52 -1.64 -7.29
CA HIS A 93 13.82 -3.07 -7.15
C HIS A 93 14.30 -3.46 -5.75
N ALA A 94 14.29 -2.51 -4.82
CA ALA A 94 14.77 -2.71 -3.46
C ALA A 94 13.72 -3.44 -2.60
N LYS A 95 14.19 -4.08 -1.52
CA LYS A 95 13.36 -4.99 -0.70
C LYS A 95 12.59 -4.29 0.41
N LEU A 96 13.07 -3.15 0.88
CA LEU A 96 12.49 -2.46 2.04
C LEU A 96 11.94 -1.11 1.61
N CYS A 97 10.63 -1.06 1.45
CA CYS A 97 9.92 0.11 0.99
C CYS A 97 8.98 0.61 2.08
N GLN A 98 8.87 1.93 2.20
CA GLN A 98 7.88 2.55 3.08
C GLN A 98 7.38 3.85 2.47
N VAL A 99 6.11 4.17 2.69
CA VAL A 99 5.59 5.51 2.46
C VAL A 99 5.73 6.30 3.74
N ARG A 100 6.21 7.55 3.68
CA ARG A 100 6.30 8.44 4.84
C ARG A 100 5.64 9.78 4.60
N LEU A 101 5.21 10.42 5.68
CA LEU A 101 4.77 11.81 5.66
C LEU A 101 5.95 12.75 5.37
N VAL A 102 5.70 13.77 4.54
CA VAL A 102 6.66 14.82 4.24
C VAL A 102 6.15 16.16 4.73
N LYS A 103 4.94 16.56 4.29
CA LYS A 103 4.39 17.89 4.58
C LYS A 103 2.87 17.89 4.58
N SER A 104 2.29 18.59 5.54
CA SER A 104 0.86 18.91 5.55
C SER A 104 0.63 20.34 5.03
N PRO A 105 -0.43 20.58 4.23
CA PRO A 105 -0.87 21.92 3.87
C PRO A 105 -1.66 22.60 4.98
N LYS A 106 -2.07 21.86 6.03
CA LYS A 106 -2.83 22.35 7.18
C LYS A 106 -1.89 22.71 8.34
N PRO A 107 -1.61 24.00 8.63
CA PRO A 107 -0.66 24.37 9.68
C PRO A 107 -1.05 23.91 11.08
N GLU A 108 -2.34 23.77 11.35
CA GLU A 108 -2.91 23.26 12.59
C GLU A 108 -2.80 21.74 12.74
N CYS A 109 -2.55 21.02 11.64
CA CYS A 109 -2.42 19.56 11.59
C CYS A 109 -1.22 19.15 10.73
N SER A 110 -0.03 19.45 11.25
CA SER A 110 1.25 19.30 10.54
C SER A 110 2.32 18.61 11.36
N GLU A 111 2.03 18.22 12.61
CA GLU A 111 3.01 17.54 13.45
C GLU A 111 3.21 16.10 12.96
N ILE A 112 4.47 15.72 12.79
CA ILE A 112 4.89 14.35 12.51
C ILE A 112 5.47 13.78 13.79
N VAL A 113 4.83 12.77 14.37
CA VAL A 113 5.34 12.09 15.55
C VAL A 113 6.32 11.01 15.12
N ALA A 114 7.54 11.08 15.64
CA ALA A 114 8.62 10.14 15.33
C ALA A 114 8.49 8.86 16.18
N ASP A 115 7.54 7.99 15.84
CA ASP A 115 7.28 6.74 16.57
C ASP A 115 6.73 5.60 15.71
N GLY A 116 7.02 5.61 14.40
CA GLY A 116 6.65 4.53 13.49
C GLY A 116 5.29 4.69 12.81
N LEU A 117 4.51 5.72 13.19
CA LEU A 117 3.22 6.06 12.55
C LEU A 117 3.34 7.12 11.45
N SER A 118 4.49 7.80 11.40
CA SER A 118 4.84 8.71 10.31
C SER A 118 5.13 7.98 9.00
N SER A 119 5.17 6.65 9.01
CA SER A 119 5.47 5.82 7.84
C SER A 119 4.75 4.48 7.85
N ALA A 120 4.41 3.98 6.68
CA ALA A 120 3.82 2.66 6.47
C ALA A 120 4.73 1.83 5.57
N ARG A 121 5.16 0.65 6.06
CA ARG A 121 5.91 -0.31 5.24
C ARG A 121 5.01 -0.85 4.14
N ILE A 122 5.58 -1.05 2.95
CA ILE A 122 4.87 -1.58 1.79
C ILE A 122 5.61 -2.79 1.23
N ASP A 123 4.88 -3.87 1.02
CA ASP A 123 5.42 -5.07 0.38
C ASP A 123 5.24 -4.97 -1.14
N LEU A 124 6.35 -4.74 -1.83
CA LEU A 124 6.39 -4.67 -3.29
C LEU A 124 6.66 -6.03 -3.95
N THR A 125 6.58 -7.13 -3.21
CA THR A 125 6.81 -8.48 -3.75
C THR A 125 5.80 -8.78 -4.87
N PRO A 126 6.24 -9.35 -6.01
CA PRO A 126 5.36 -9.76 -7.08
C PRO A 126 4.33 -10.78 -6.60
N SER A 127 3.08 -10.58 -6.98
CA SER A 127 1.99 -11.48 -6.59
C SER A 127 1.32 -12.11 -7.79
N VAL A 128 0.89 -13.36 -7.63
CA VAL A 128 0.02 -14.05 -8.57
C VAL A 128 -1.43 -13.71 -8.20
N GLY A 129 -2.18 -12.99 -9.04
CA GLY A 129 -3.55 -12.62 -8.67
C GLY A 129 -4.23 -11.55 -9.51
N SER A 130 -5.50 -11.33 -9.16
CA SER A 130 -6.56 -10.73 -9.99
C SER A 130 -6.62 -9.22 -10.03
N ASP A 131 -5.76 -8.49 -9.32
CA ASP A 131 -5.76 -7.03 -9.40
C ASP A 131 -5.22 -6.61 -10.77
N PRO A 132 -6.07 -6.15 -11.70
CA PRO A 132 -5.62 -5.76 -13.02
C PRO A 132 -4.79 -4.47 -12.96
N GLU A 133 -4.96 -3.66 -11.91
CA GLU A 133 -4.32 -2.37 -11.71
C GLU A 133 -3.00 -2.50 -10.94
N LEU A 134 -2.76 -3.64 -10.28
CA LEU A 134 -1.53 -3.98 -9.57
C LEU A 134 -1.20 -2.97 -8.45
N ILE A 135 -2.21 -2.67 -7.64
CA ILE A 135 -2.15 -1.71 -6.54
C ILE A 135 -1.68 -2.42 -5.25
N ARG A 136 -0.87 -1.71 -4.47
CA ARG A 136 -0.54 -2.05 -3.09
C ARG A 136 -1.08 -0.97 -2.18
N TYR A 137 -1.90 -1.35 -1.21
CA TYR A 137 -2.45 -0.41 -0.24
C TYR A 137 -1.50 -0.29 0.94
N ALA A 138 -1.12 0.93 1.27
CA ALA A 138 -0.38 1.26 2.47
C ALA A 138 -1.34 1.61 3.61
N ASN A 139 -0.89 1.42 4.86
CA ASN A 139 -1.64 1.91 6.02
C ASN A 139 -1.80 3.44 5.94
N ASP A 140 -2.95 3.91 6.43
CA ASP A 140 -3.23 5.34 6.51
C ASP A 140 -2.18 6.07 7.35
N LEU A 141 -1.76 7.25 6.88
CA LEU A 141 -0.77 8.08 7.56
C LEU A 141 -1.43 9.30 8.20
N GLY A 142 -1.14 9.52 9.48
CA GLY A 142 -1.75 10.59 10.26
C GLY A 142 -0.77 11.73 10.56
N PHE A 143 -1.07 12.94 10.11
CA PHE A 143 -0.50 14.14 10.75
C PHE A 143 -1.24 14.41 12.05
N MET A 144 -0.54 14.89 13.06
CA MET A 144 -1.13 15.20 14.35
C MET A 144 -1.52 16.68 14.44
N LYS A 145 -2.71 16.94 14.98
CA LYS A 145 -3.18 18.30 15.27
C LYS A 145 -2.43 18.88 16.47
N LYS A 146 -2.03 20.15 16.44
CA LYS A 146 -1.25 20.79 17.52
C LYS A 146 -1.87 20.66 18.92
N GLU A 147 -3.19 20.78 18.97
CA GLU A 147 -3.98 20.62 20.20
C GLU A 147 -5.14 19.69 19.91
N SER A 148 -5.45 18.79 20.85
CA SER A 148 -6.58 17.87 20.72
C SER A 148 -7.91 18.63 20.73
N LEU A 149 -8.90 18.14 19.99
CA LEU A 149 -10.24 18.70 20.05
C LEU A 149 -10.90 18.45 21.43
N PRO A 150 -11.73 19.37 21.94
CA PRO A 150 -12.44 19.21 23.21
C PRO A 150 -13.29 17.93 23.29
N GLU A 151 -13.84 17.48 22.16
CA GLU A 151 -14.72 16.32 22.05
C GLU A 151 -13.98 14.98 22.13
N CYS A 152 -12.65 14.98 22.08
CA CYS A 152 -11.86 13.74 22.02
C CYS A 152 -12.08 12.83 23.23
N ALA A 153 -12.25 13.38 24.44
CA ALA A 153 -12.48 12.56 25.62
C ALA A 153 -13.69 11.63 25.46
N LYS A 154 -14.78 12.15 24.88
CA LYS A 154 -16.01 11.40 24.65
C LYS A 154 -15.83 10.31 23.59
N VAL A 155 -15.23 10.66 22.46
CA VAL A 155 -15.01 9.71 21.36
C VAL A 155 -14.10 8.57 21.78
N LEU A 156 -13.05 8.87 22.54
CA LEU A 156 -12.13 7.83 23.04
C LEU A 156 -12.83 6.90 24.02
N GLU A 157 -13.65 7.43 24.93
CA GLU A 157 -14.45 6.61 25.86
C GLU A 157 -15.38 5.64 25.10
N GLU A 158 -16.11 6.13 24.09
CA GLU A 158 -16.99 5.30 23.25
C GLU A 158 -16.21 4.20 22.52
N MET A 159 -15.00 4.51 22.02
CA MET A 159 -14.12 3.52 21.38
C MET A 159 -13.64 2.43 22.35
N PHE A 160 -13.35 2.75 23.61
CA PHE A 160 -12.92 1.76 24.60
C PHE A 160 -14.05 0.87 25.13
N ILE A 161 -15.30 1.34 25.05
CA ILE A 161 -16.48 0.57 25.47
C ILE A 161 -16.90 -0.44 24.38
N HIS A 162 -16.66 -0.11 23.11
CA HIS A 162 -17.13 -0.88 21.96
C HIS A 162 -16.04 -1.60 21.15
N GLY A 163 -14.76 -1.36 21.44
CA GLY A 163 -13.61 -2.03 20.82
C GLY A 163 -13.21 -3.33 21.52
#